data_AF-X6NZP7-F1
#
_entry.id   AF-X6NZP7-F1
#
_cell.length_a   1.000
_cell.length_b   1.000
_cell.length_c   1.000
_cell.angle_alpha   90.00
_cell.angle_beta   90.00
_cell.angle_gamma   90.00
#
_symmetry.space_group_name_H-M   'P 1'
#
loop_
_entity.id
_entity.type
_entity.pdbx_description
1 polymer ?
#
loop_
_entity_poly.entity_id
_entity_poly.type
_entity_poly.pdbx_seq_one_letter_code
_entity_poly.pdbx_strand_id
1 'polypeptide(L)'
;NYKKKMYDSDSSSNKKKKKFLKAKMNKAEEEKLKDEQQTRVAPFSFERACFDKNWVLQFNQTEQINHLTCLICKQVANNPVEINCSQHEDLDETLIAGENCIQKFLAINNNTCPVRSHKNCKYMKNKLAQRRIGDLTVMCPKQFRQSLEMWKSNKEGKTSECMANICDFKGQIKDLSEHLNKSCVLEFSECWFKHFGCKHVCPKNNLEDHLVSGMKEHFHLVMNEFASMQQLIQQLRVIYILFVFVLLNKIYKKKKRKNKDDKELKSEMELNNKKHYEDVLKLLNENSTLKQQLVQNQQDSLNCNDQQENFFFFFTHGRKTKHKW
;
A
#
# COMPACT_ATOMS: atom_id res chain seq x y z
N ASN A 1 -27.24 -21.26 -27.68
CA ASN A 1 -25.77 -21.12 -27.59
C ASN A 1 -25.18 -19.75 -27.99
N TYR A 2 -25.90 -18.86 -28.70
CA TYR A 2 -25.37 -17.53 -29.08
C TYR A 2 -25.47 -16.44 -28.00
N LYS A 3 -26.45 -16.51 -27.07
CA LYS A 3 -26.59 -15.53 -25.98
C LYS A 3 -25.54 -15.65 -24.85
N LYS A 4 -24.86 -16.80 -24.73
CA LYS A 4 -23.84 -17.02 -23.68
C LYS A 4 -22.49 -16.37 -24.01
N LYS A 5 -22.11 -16.29 -25.29
CA LYS A 5 -20.85 -15.67 -25.74
C LYS A 5 -20.82 -14.12 -25.66
N MET A 6 -21.98 -13.48 -25.54
CA MET A 6 -22.06 -12.00 -25.48
C MET A 6 -21.97 -11.43 -24.06
N TYR A 7 -22.14 -12.26 -23.02
CA TYR A 7 -22.03 -11.82 -21.61
C TYR A 7 -20.61 -11.97 -21.05
N ASP A 8 -19.81 -12.90 -21.60
CA ASP A 8 -18.45 -13.15 -21.12
C ASP A 8 -17.42 -12.13 -21.64
N SER A 9 -17.70 -11.46 -22.76
CA SER A 9 -16.82 -10.48 -23.41
C SER A 9 -16.74 -9.14 -22.68
N ASP A 10 -17.81 -8.71 -21.99
CA ASP A 10 -17.84 -7.46 -21.20
C ASP A 10 -17.15 -7.59 -19.82
N SER A 11 -17.04 -8.82 -19.28
CA SER A 11 -16.38 -9.07 -17.99
C SER A 11 -14.84 -8.97 -18.08
N SER A 12 -14.29 -9.36 -19.23
CA SER A 12 -12.84 -9.37 -19.49
C SER A 12 -12.28 -7.95 -19.69
N SER A 13 -13.04 -7.07 -20.33
CA SER A 13 -12.66 -5.66 -20.57
C SER A 13 -12.59 -4.83 -19.28
N ASN A 14 -13.52 -5.03 -18.34
CA ASN A 14 -13.49 -4.34 -17.04
C ASN A 14 -12.37 -4.86 -16.11
N LYS A 15 -12.05 -6.16 -16.15
CA LYS A 15 -10.90 -6.71 -15.40
C LYS A 15 -9.56 -6.11 -15.89
N LYS A 16 -9.39 -5.94 -17.21
CA LYS A 16 -8.17 -5.33 -17.78
C LYS A 16 -8.02 -3.84 -17.39
N LYS A 17 -9.09 -3.04 -17.45
CA LYS A 17 -9.04 -1.62 -17.03
C LYS A 17 -8.78 -1.44 -15.54
N LYS A 18 -9.38 -2.27 -14.67
CA LYS A 18 -9.16 -2.21 -13.22
C LYS A 18 -7.72 -2.60 -12.84
N LYS A 19 -7.12 -3.56 -13.57
CA LYS A 19 -5.72 -3.96 -13.41
C LYS A 19 -4.74 -2.85 -13.84
N PHE A 20 -5.06 -2.12 -14.91
CA PHE A 20 -4.24 -1.00 -15.38
C PHE A 20 -4.25 0.21 -14.44
N LEU A 21 -5.42 0.58 -13.88
CA LEU A 21 -5.53 1.66 -12.90
C LEU A 21 -4.80 1.33 -11.58
N LYS A 22 -4.93 0.09 -11.10
CA LYS A 22 -4.21 -0.38 -9.90
C LYS A 22 -2.68 -0.40 -10.09
N ALA A 23 -2.21 -0.77 -11.28
CA ALA A 23 -0.78 -0.74 -11.61
C ALA A 23 -0.23 0.70 -11.69
N LYS A 24 -1.00 1.67 -12.21
CA LYS A 24 -0.60 3.09 -12.23
C LYS A 24 -0.53 3.71 -10.83
N MET A 25 -1.47 3.38 -9.94
CA MET A 25 -1.47 3.88 -8.56
C MET A 25 -0.28 3.31 -7.76
N ASN A 26 -0.02 2.01 -7.86
CA ASN A 26 1.12 1.38 -7.19
C ASN A 26 2.46 1.91 -7.69
N LYS A 27 2.59 2.23 -8.99
CA LYS A 27 3.81 2.80 -9.57
C LYS A 27 4.10 4.22 -9.06
N ALA A 28 3.06 5.04 -8.89
CA ALA A 28 3.19 6.39 -8.33
C ALA A 28 3.54 6.37 -6.83
N GLU A 29 3.07 5.37 -6.07
CA GLU A 29 3.45 5.15 -4.67
C GLU A 29 4.89 4.60 -4.54
N GLU A 30 5.32 3.68 -5.41
CA GLU A 30 6.69 3.17 -5.45
C GLU A 30 7.73 4.22 -5.86
N GLU A 31 7.39 5.13 -6.78
CA GLU A 31 8.28 6.24 -7.15
C GLU A 31 8.40 7.28 -6.00
N LYS A 32 7.33 7.55 -5.25
CA LYS A 32 7.38 8.39 -4.04
C LYS A 32 8.20 7.76 -2.91
N LEU A 33 8.12 6.44 -2.73
CA LEU A 33 8.88 5.71 -1.69
C LEU A 33 10.39 5.61 -1.98
N LYS A 34 10.79 5.65 -3.27
CA LYS A 34 12.20 5.60 -3.66
C LYS A 34 12.92 6.93 -3.49
N ASP A 35 12.24 8.05 -3.73
CA ASP A 35 12.82 9.39 -3.50
C ASP A 35 12.98 9.72 -2.01
N GLU A 36 12.10 9.23 -1.13
CA GLU A 36 12.24 9.42 0.33
C GLU A 36 13.41 8.63 0.95
N GLN A 37 13.88 7.56 0.30
CA GLN A 37 14.98 6.73 0.83
C GLN A 37 16.38 7.18 0.42
N GLN A 38 16.51 8.00 -0.63
CA GLN A 38 17.82 8.33 -1.19
C GLN A 38 18.42 9.67 -0.70
N THR A 39 17.66 10.47 0.08
CA THR A 39 18.13 11.78 0.60
C THR A 39 17.99 11.94 2.11
N ARG A 40 18.03 10.84 2.88
CA ARG A 40 18.43 10.92 4.28
C ARG A 40 19.95 10.97 4.32
N VAL A 41 20.50 12.18 4.43
CA VAL A 41 21.86 12.36 4.99
C VAL A 41 21.82 11.61 6.31
N ALA A 42 22.48 10.45 6.36
CA ALA A 42 22.40 9.57 7.50
C ALA A 42 22.72 10.39 8.76
N PRO A 43 21.86 10.39 9.79
CA PRO A 43 22.13 11.11 11.02
C PRO A 43 23.54 10.78 11.46
N PHE A 44 24.31 11.84 11.72
CA PHE A 44 25.75 11.81 11.87
C PHE A 44 26.15 10.73 12.87
N SER A 45 26.63 9.58 12.39
CA SER A 45 26.76 8.35 13.19
C SER A 45 28.03 8.30 14.06
N PHE A 46 28.30 9.37 14.82
CA PHE A 46 29.33 9.36 15.86
C PHE A 46 29.14 8.21 16.84
N GLU A 47 27.88 7.79 17.03
CA GLU A 47 27.50 6.72 17.94
C GLU A 47 28.07 5.35 17.54
N ARG A 48 28.48 5.16 16.27
CA ARG A 48 28.82 3.82 15.77
C ARG A 48 30.25 3.63 15.27
N ALA A 49 30.91 4.67 14.76
CA ALA A 49 32.28 4.56 14.28
C ALA A 49 33.31 4.82 15.40
N CYS A 50 34.52 4.28 15.24
CA CYS A 50 35.68 4.70 16.02
C CYS A 50 36.02 6.17 15.75
N PHE A 51 36.62 6.84 16.72
CA PHE A 51 36.95 8.26 16.65
C PHE A 51 38.22 8.51 15.82
N ASP A 52 38.17 9.50 14.93
CA ASP A 52 39.30 9.87 14.08
C ASP A 52 40.55 10.18 14.93
N LYS A 53 41.65 9.47 14.66
CA LYS A 53 42.88 9.57 15.44
C LYS A 53 43.49 10.97 15.36
N ASN A 54 43.45 11.62 14.19
CA ASN A 54 44.02 12.96 14.00
C ASN A 54 43.20 14.02 14.73
N TRP A 55 41.88 13.82 14.83
CA TRP A 55 41.00 14.67 15.63
C TRP A 55 41.32 14.56 17.12
N VAL A 56 41.47 13.35 17.66
CA VAL A 56 41.80 13.15 19.08
C VAL A 56 43.22 13.63 19.39
N LEU A 57 44.18 13.45 18.49
CA LEU A 57 45.57 13.91 18.64
C LEU A 57 45.72 15.44 18.72
N GLN A 58 44.70 16.23 18.39
CA GLN A 58 44.79 17.71 18.49
C GLN A 58 45.07 18.20 19.92
N PHE A 59 44.61 17.46 20.95
CA PHE A 59 44.76 17.86 22.35
C PHE A 59 45.30 16.77 23.26
N ASN A 60 45.69 15.61 22.72
CA ASN A 60 46.20 14.49 23.50
C ASN A 60 47.51 13.98 22.91
N GLN A 61 48.37 13.43 23.77
CA GLN A 61 49.65 12.86 23.37
C GLN A 61 49.48 11.49 22.69
N THR A 62 50.37 11.17 21.76
CA THR A 62 50.32 9.91 20.99
C THR A 62 50.40 8.68 21.91
N GLU A 63 51.22 8.75 22.95
CA GLU A 63 51.46 7.69 23.93
C GLU A 63 50.18 7.34 24.71
N GLN A 64 49.34 8.35 25.01
CA GLN A 64 48.06 8.15 25.71
C GLN A 64 47.03 7.41 24.84
N ILE A 65 47.11 7.57 23.52
CA ILE A 65 46.10 7.10 22.57
C ILE A 65 46.49 5.76 21.93
N ASN A 66 47.78 5.45 21.82
CA ASN A 66 48.25 4.27 21.10
C ASN A 66 47.63 2.97 21.62
N HIS A 67 47.55 2.81 22.95
CA HIS A 67 46.92 1.65 23.59
C HIS A 67 45.38 1.66 23.50
N LEU A 68 44.78 2.74 23.02
CA LEU A 68 43.32 2.89 22.86
C LEU A 68 42.90 2.80 21.39
N THR A 69 43.84 2.47 20.50
CA THR A 69 43.60 2.40 19.06
C THR A 69 42.95 1.06 18.68
N CYS A 70 41.85 1.13 17.94
CA CYS A 70 41.16 -0.03 17.38
C CYS A 70 42.07 -0.77 16.38
N LEU A 71 42.37 -2.03 16.65
CA LEU A 71 43.23 -2.87 15.81
C LEU A 71 42.72 -3.05 14.38
N ILE A 72 41.41 -2.88 14.13
CA ILE A 72 40.77 -3.12 12.82
C ILE A 72 40.87 -1.88 11.92
N CYS A 73 40.38 -0.73 12.40
CA CYS A 73 40.32 0.50 11.59
C CYS A 73 41.44 1.50 11.87
N LYS A 74 42.31 1.21 12.85
CA LYS A 74 43.46 2.02 13.27
C LYS A 74 43.09 3.44 13.78
N GLN A 75 41.83 3.64 14.13
CA GLN A 75 41.29 4.86 14.77
C GLN A 75 41.15 4.65 16.28
N VAL A 76 40.87 5.69 17.06
CA VAL A 76 40.65 5.55 18.52
C VAL A 76 39.34 4.80 18.76
N ALA A 77 39.37 3.72 19.54
CA ALA A 77 38.23 2.84 19.70
C ALA A 77 37.00 3.59 20.27
N ASN A 78 35.83 3.34 19.71
CA ASN A 78 34.56 3.77 20.28
C ASN A 78 33.85 2.53 20.83
N ASN A 79 33.35 2.61 22.08
CA ASN A 79 32.90 1.46 22.87
C ASN A 79 33.94 0.32 22.81
N PRO A 80 35.13 0.50 23.42
CA PRO A 80 36.22 -0.44 23.29
C PRO A 80 35.86 -1.81 23.88
N VAL A 81 36.23 -2.84 23.15
CA VAL A 81 36.21 -4.24 23.58
C VAL A 81 37.61 -4.81 23.44
N GLU A 82 37.91 -5.78 24.28
CA GLU A 82 39.20 -6.48 24.32
C GLU A 82 39.01 -7.90 23.82
N ILE A 83 39.88 -8.33 22.91
CA ILE A 83 39.90 -9.69 22.38
C ILE A 83 40.60 -10.58 23.39
N ASN A 84 39.91 -11.62 23.87
CA ASN A 84 40.36 -12.51 24.95
C ASN A 84 40.40 -13.98 24.51
N CYS A 85 40.89 -14.21 23.30
CA CYS A 85 41.08 -15.55 22.75
C CYS A 85 42.31 -16.23 23.41
N SER A 86 42.20 -17.51 23.78
CA SER A 86 43.30 -18.25 24.40
C SER A 86 44.53 -18.37 23.49
N GLN A 87 44.33 -18.27 22.17
CA GLN A 87 45.40 -18.24 21.15
C GLN A 87 46.29 -16.98 21.22
N HIS A 88 45.95 -16.02 22.09
CA HIS A 88 46.61 -14.72 22.25
C HIS A 88 47.05 -14.46 23.71
N GLU A 89 47.05 -15.47 24.58
CA GLU A 89 47.48 -15.32 25.98
C GLU A 89 48.95 -14.88 26.11
N ASP A 90 49.81 -15.29 25.17
CA ASP A 90 51.24 -14.96 25.18
C ASP A 90 51.55 -13.54 24.63
N LEU A 91 50.54 -12.79 24.18
CA LEU A 91 50.75 -11.42 23.71
C LEU A 91 50.64 -10.46 24.90
N ASP A 92 51.75 -9.83 25.27
CA ASP A 92 51.80 -8.79 26.32
C ASP A 92 51.02 -7.51 25.94
N GLU A 93 50.47 -7.43 24.73
CA GLU A 93 49.75 -6.27 24.21
C GLU A 93 48.23 -6.38 24.38
N THR A 94 47.60 -5.29 24.85
CA THR A 94 46.14 -5.19 24.92
C THR A 94 45.51 -5.11 23.53
N LEU A 95 44.75 -6.14 23.14
CA LEU A 95 44.11 -6.24 21.83
C LEU A 95 42.75 -5.54 21.82
N ILE A 96 42.76 -4.21 21.69
CA ILE A 96 41.55 -3.38 21.69
C ILE A 96 40.96 -3.21 20.28
N ALA A 97 39.64 -3.38 20.18
CA ALA A 97 38.84 -3.03 19.00
C ALA A 97 37.62 -2.19 19.39
N GLY A 98 37.10 -1.40 18.47
CA GLY A 98 35.76 -0.82 18.65
C GLY A 98 34.68 -1.89 18.47
N GLU A 99 33.66 -1.90 19.33
CA GLU A 99 32.59 -2.91 19.34
C GLU A 99 31.94 -3.11 17.95
N ASN A 100 31.59 -2.01 17.28
CA ASN A 100 31.00 -2.09 15.93
C ASN A 100 31.99 -2.56 14.86
N CYS A 101 33.28 -2.27 15.01
CA CYS A 101 34.30 -2.73 14.07
C CYS A 101 34.47 -4.24 14.16
N ILE A 102 34.57 -4.80 15.37
CA ILE A 102 34.74 -6.24 15.54
C ILE A 102 33.48 -7.00 15.10
N GLN A 103 32.29 -6.50 15.43
CA GLN A 103 31.03 -7.13 15.01
C GLN A 103 30.91 -7.21 13.48
N LYS A 104 31.18 -6.10 12.78
CA LYS A 104 31.17 -6.08 11.30
C LYS A 104 32.25 -7.00 10.72
N PHE A 105 33.45 -6.98 11.29
CA PHE A 105 34.54 -7.84 10.82
C PHE A 105 34.19 -9.32 10.95
N LEU A 106 33.67 -9.75 12.10
CA LEU A 106 33.30 -11.14 12.33
C LEU A 106 32.14 -11.59 11.41
N ALA A 107 31.15 -10.73 11.19
CA ALA A 107 30.04 -11.03 10.28
C ALA A 107 30.50 -11.27 8.83
N ILE A 108 31.51 -10.51 8.35
CA ILE A 108 32.05 -10.64 7.00
C ILE A 108 33.02 -11.83 6.88
N ASN A 109 33.77 -12.13 7.95
CA ASN A 109 34.88 -13.09 7.92
C ASN A 109 34.56 -14.42 8.62
N ASN A 110 33.29 -14.85 8.64
CA ASN A 110 32.87 -16.13 9.22
C ASN A 110 33.34 -16.35 10.67
N ASN A 111 33.25 -15.32 11.50
CA ASN A 111 33.72 -15.31 12.90
C ASN A 111 35.22 -15.61 13.08
N THR A 112 36.04 -15.36 12.05
CA THR A 112 37.50 -15.47 12.13
C THR A 112 38.08 -14.29 12.92
N CYS A 113 39.00 -14.56 13.85
CA CYS A 113 39.65 -13.52 14.65
C CYS A 113 40.53 -12.58 13.79
N PRO A 114 40.48 -11.24 14.02
CA PRO A 114 41.30 -10.27 13.28
C PRO A 114 42.80 -10.28 13.61
N VAL A 115 43.22 -10.99 14.67
CA VAL A 115 44.63 -11.03 15.12
C VAL A 115 45.37 -12.23 14.52
N ARG A 116 44.82 -13.45 14.66
CA ARG A 116 45.28 -14.65 13.94
C ARG A 116 44.09 -15.48 13.47
N SER A 117 44.26 -16.24 12.39
CA SER A 117 43.19 -17.06 11.82
C SER A 117 42.80 -18.22 12.73
N HIS A 118 41.74 -18.03 13.50
CA HIS A 118 41.04 -19.08 14.24
C HIS A 118 39.55 -18.75 14.33
N LYS A 119 38.71 -19.78 14.50
CA LYS A 119 37.26 -19.63 14.63
C LYS A 119 36.87 -19.17 16.03
N ASN A 120 35.64 -18.66 16.15
CA ASN A 120 35.00 -18.31 17.41
C ASN A 120 35.78 -17.27 18.23
N CYS A 121 36.13 -16.15 17.59
CA CYS A 121 36.73 -15.01 18.28
C CYS A 121 35.88 -14.57 19.47
N LYS A 122 36.50 -14.46 20.65
CA LYS A 122 35.86 -13.99 21.87
C LYS A 122 36.35 -12.58 22.19
N TYR A 123 35.45 -11.74 22.67
CA TYR A 123 35.76 -10.40 23.13
C TYR A 123 34.85 -9.99 24.27
N MET A 124 35.31 -9.06 25.10
CA MET A 124 34.56 -8.53 26.23
C MET A 124 34.69 -7.01 26.35
N LYS A 125 33.71 -6.36 26.97
CA LYS A 125 33.72 -4.90 27.16
C LYS A 125 34.86 -4.50 28.09
N ASN A 126 35.73 -3.59 27.63
CA ASN A 126 36.82 -3.07 28.44
C ASN A 126 36.42 -1.73 29.08
N LYS A 127 35.88 -1.80 30.30
CA LYS A 127 35.41 -0.62 31.05
C LYS A 127 36.53 0.38 31.37
N LEU A 128 37.76 -0.10 31.56
CA LEU A 128 38.91 0.77 31.86
C LEU A 128 39.29 1.60 30.64
N ALA A 129 39.44 0.95 29.48
CA ALA A 129 39.67 1.63 28.21
C ALA A 129 38.53 2.60 27.90
N GLN A 130 37.27 2.22 28.17
CA GLN A 130 36.12 3.10 27.95
C GLN A 130 36.20 4.38 28.78
N ARG A 131 36.58 4.29 30.07
CA ARG A 131 36.80 5.49 30.91
C ARG A 131 37.96 6.34 30.40
N ARG A 132 39.11 5.72 30.09
CA ARG A 132 40.29 6.43 29.57
C ARG A 132 39.97 7.18 28.28
N ILE A 133 39.25 6.55 27.35
CA ILE A 133 38.77 7.19 26.11
C ILE A 133 37.78 8.30 26.43
N GLY A 134 36.85 8.06 27.35
CA GLY A 134 35.87 9.06 27.79
C GLY A 134 36.50 10.32 28.39
N ASP A 135 37.68 10.21 29.00
CA ASP A 135 38.41 11.32 29.63
C ASP A 135 39.34 12.09 28.67
N LEU A 136 39.56 11.60 27.44
CA LEU A 136 40.38 12.30 26.43
C LEU A 136 39.74 13.65 26.09
N THR A 137 40.57 14.68 25.97
CA THR A 137 40.12 16.04 25.64
C THR A 137 40.02 16.21 24.14
N VAL A 138 38.91 16.73 23.63
CA VAL A 138 38.68 16.93 22.20
C VAL A 138 38.01 18.27 21.94
N MET A 139 38.21 18.82 20.74
CA MET A 139 37.37 19.90 20.23
C MET A 139 36.08 19.37 19.60
N CYS A 140 35.15 20.27 19.30
CA CYS A 140 33.96 19.93 18.55
C CYS A 140 34.33 19.23 17.21
N PRO A 141 33.83 18.01 16.95
CA PRO A 141 34.16 17.31 15.73
C PRO A 141 33.57 17.96 14.47
N LYS A 142 32.43 18.68 14.59
CA LYS A 142 31.85 19.44 13.48
C LYS A 142 32.79 20.55 13.05
N GLN A 143 33.41 21.23 14.02
CA GLN A 143 34.42 22.25 13.79
C GLN A 143 35.70 21.67 13.16
N PHE A 144 36.20 20.54 13.67
CA PHE A 144 37.38 19.87 13.12
C PHE A 144 37.23 19.57 11.61
N ARG A 145 36.04 19.10 11.19
CA ARG A 145 35.75 18.86 9.76
C ARG A 145 35.75 20.14 8.94
N GLN A 146 35.12 21.20 9.43
CA GLN A 146 35.13 22.50 8.76
C GLN A 146 36.56 23.03 8.58
N SER A 147 37.39 22.92 9.62
CA SER A 147 38.81 23.30 9.53
C SER A 147 39.56 22.48 8.48
N LEU A 148 39.27 21.17 8.38
CA LEU A 148 39.88 20.30 7.37
C LEU A 148 39.45 20.65 5.94
N GLU A 149 38.17 21.00 5.75
CA GLU A 149 37.64 21.43 4.46
C GLU A 149 38.22 22.80 4.04
N MET A 150 38.28 23.75 4.98
CA MET A 150 38.89 25.06 4.74
C MET A 150 40.36 24.95 4.34
N TRP A 151 41.12 24.07 5.00
CA TRP A 151 42.51 23.80 4.62
C TRP A 151 42.65 23.27 3.19
N LYS A 152 41.71 22.43 2.73
CA LYS A 152 41.72 21.90 1.35
C LYS A 152 41.39 22.97 0.32
N SER A 153 40.48 23.89 0.62
CA SER A 153 40.01 24.93 -0.29
C SER A 153 40.93 26.15 -0.41
N ASN A 154 41.77 26.42 0.59
CA ASN A 154 42.73 27.55 0.57
C ASN A 154 43.85 27.42 -0.47
N LYS A 155 43.83 26.40 -1.34
CA LYS A 155 44.71 26.34 -2.52
C LYS A 155 44.25 27.23 -3.69
N GLU A 156 43.04 27.80 -3.65
CA GLU A 156 42.47 28.59 -4.78
C GLU A 156 42.00 30.02 -4.43
N GLY A 157 42.56 30.64 -3.38
CA GLY A 157 42.50 32.11 -3.20
C GLY A 157 41.12 32.75 -2.99
N LYS A 158 40.04 31.98 -2.80
CA LYS A 158 38.69 32.50 -2.53
C LYS A 158 38.48 32.66 -1.03
N THR A 159 38.63 33.89 -0.53
CA THR A 159 38.24 34.32 0.81
C THR A 159 36.72 34.20 0.95
N SER A 160 36.24 33.01 1.30
CA SER A 160 34.83 32.81 1.63
C SER A 160 34.58 33.42 3.00
N GLU A 161 33.82 34.52 3.04
CA GLU A 161 33.26 35.20 4.22
C GLU A 161 32.32 34.33 5.06
N CYS A 162 32.37 33.00 4.95
CA CYS A 162 31.66 32.07 5.82
C CYS A 162 32.39 31.88 7.17
N MET A 163 32.98 32.95 7.71
CA MET A 163 33.50 33.00 9.07
C MET A 163 32.43 33.60 9.98
N ALA A 164 31.68 32.79 10.72
CA ALA A 164 30.89 33.35 11.83
C ALA A 164 30.63 32.37 12.97
N ASN A 165 30.42 31.09 12.70
CA ASN A 165 29.99 30.17 13.76
C ASN A 165 31.16 29.25 14.14
N ILE A 166 32.11 29.76 14.92
CA ILE A 166 33.13 28.93 15.57
C ILE A 166 32.47 28.28 16.79
N CYS A 167 32.52 26.95 16.85
CA CYS A 167 32.27 26.25 18.11
C CYS A 167 33.52 26.39 18.98
N ASP A 168 33.38 26.76 20.25
CA ASP A 168 34.48 26.87 21.21
C ASP A 168 34.58 25.65 22.13
N PHE A 169 33.76 24.62 21.89
CA PHE A 169 33.77 23.42 22.73
C PHE A 169 35.15 22.75 22.73
N LYS A 170 35.70 22.67 23.93
CA LYS A 170 36.89 21.91 24.28
C LYS A 170 36.59 21.18 25.59
N GLY A 171 36.38 19.87 25.52
CA GLY A 171 35.91 19.07 26.66
C GLY A 171 36.24 17.59 26.50
N GLN A 172 35.76 16.76 27.43
CA GLN A 172 36.03 15.32 27.39
C GLN A 172 35.11 14.59 26.41
N ILE A 173 35.56 13.47 25.83
CA ILE A 173 34.76 12.68 24.88
C ILE A 173 33.41 12.25 25.47
N LYS A 174 33.34 11.95 26.78
CA LYS A 174 32.09 11.54 27.43
C LYS A 174 31.02 12.65 27.44
N ASP A 175 31.43 13.92 27.45
CA ASP A 175 30.53 15.09 27.44
C ASP A 175 30.11 15.51 26.01
N LEU A 176 30.75 14.93 24.99
CA LEU A 176 30.56 15.31 23.60
C LEU A 176 29.14 15.07 23.11
N SER A 177 28.48 14.00 23.56
CA SER A 177 27.11 13.68 23.16
C SER A 177 26.12 14.76 23.61
N GLU A 178 26.28 15.26 24.84
CA GLU A 178 25.46 16.35 25.36
C GLU A 178 25.71 17.64 24.57
N HIS A 179 26.97 17.96 24.31
CA HIS A 179 27.33 19.12 23.49
C HIS A 179 26.69 19.07 22.10
N LEU A 180 26.90 17.98 21.36
CA LEU A 180 26.43 17.84 19.97
C LEU A 180 24.91 17.93 19.85
N ASN A 181 24.18 17.49 20.87
CA ASN A 181 22.70 17.43 20.87
C ASN A 181 22.04 18.68 21.45
N LYS A 182 22.68 19.38 22.40
CA LYS A 182 22.03 20.48 23.15
C LYS A 182 22.65 21.85 22.90
N SER A 183 23.96 21.96 22.78
CA SER A 183 24.67 23.26 22.84
C SER A 183 25.53 23.58 21.63
N CYS A 184 25.73 22.64 20.71
CA CYS A 184 26.60 22.84 19.56
C CYS A 184 26.00 23.84 18.56
N VAL A 185 26.59 25.04 18.47
CA VAL A 185 26.23 26.09 17.50
C VAL A 185 26.42 25.66 16.04
N LEU A 186 27.25 24.62 15.80
CA LEU A 186 27.47 24.01 14.49
C LEU A 186 26.42 22.94 14.15
N GLU A 187 25.38 22.78 14.95
CA GLU A 187 24.24 21.97 14.56
C GLU A 187 23.55 22.59 13.35
N PHE A 188 23.54 21.85 12.24
CA PHE A 188 22.79 22.21 11.06
C PHE A 188 21.38 21.68 11.18
N SER A 189 20.41 22.54 10.91
CA SER A 189 19.01 22.20 10.76
C SER A 189 18.63 22.28 9.28
N GLU A 190 17.88 21.28 8.83
CA GLU A 190 17.21 21.35 7.54
C GLU A 190 16.14 22.45 7.58
N CYS A 191 16.00 23.19 6.48
CA CYS A 191 14.91 24.16 6.36
C CYS A 191 13.55 23.48 6.56
N TRP A 192 12.63 24.12 7.29
CA TRP A 192 11.28 23.60 7.53
C TRP A 192 10.51 23.32 6.23
N PHE A 193 10.85 24.04 5.16
CA PHE A 193 10.26 23.88 3.84
C PHE A 193 10.93 22.78 2.99
N LYS A 194 11.77 21.91 3.58
CA LYS A 194 12.40 20.79 2.85
C LYS A 194 11.39 19.87 2.16
N HIS A 195 10.26 19.60 2.81
CA HIS A 195 9.19 18.78 2.25
C HIS A 195 8.53 19.40 1.00
N PHE A 196 8.66 20.71 0.84
CA PHE A 196 8.20 21.44 -0.35
C PHE A 196 9.31 21.67 -1.39
N GLY A 197 10.51 21.13 -1.16
CA GLY A 197 11.63 21.17 -2.10
C GLY A 197 12.75 22.15 -1.77
N CYS A 198 12.71 22.85 -0.63
CA CYS A 198 13.84 23.67 -0.21
C CYS A 198 15.03 22.77 0.20
N LYS A 199 16.16 22.89 -0.51
CA LYS A 199 17.37 22.07 -0.26
C LYS A 199 18.35 22.71 0.72
N HIS A 200 17.97 23.84 1.30
CA HIS A 200 18.88 24.63 2.10
C HIS A 200 19.05 24.03 3.51
N VAL A 201 20.30 24.02 3.97
CA VAL A 201 20.72 23.47 5.26
C VAL A 201 21.52 24.57 5.96
N CYS A 202 20.99 25.10 7.06
CA CYS A 202 21.61 26.21 7.80
C CYS A 202 22.11 25.74 9.15
N PRO A 203 23.13 26.41 9.72
CA PRO A 203 23.31 26.43 11.17
C PRO A 203 22.00 26.80 11.87
N LYS A 204 21.71 26.14 13.00
CA LYS A 204 20.45 26.29 13.75
C LYS A 204 20.18 27.73 14.18
N ASN A 205 21.24 28.49 14.50
CA ASN A 205 21.16 29.91 14.85
C ASN A 205 20.83 30.81 13.65
N ASN A 206 21.16 30.39 12.42
CA ASN A 206 20.89 31.15 11.20
C ASN A 206 19.60 30.69 10.51
N LEU A 207 18.89 29.70 11.07
CA LEU A 207 17.67 29.16 10.48
C LEU A 207 16.60 30.25 10.41
N GLU A 208 16.45 31.06 11.44
CA GLU A 208 15.47 32.15 11.47
C GLU A 208 15.73 33.17 10.35
N ASP A 209 16.99 33.63 10.21
CA ASP A 209 17.39 34.54 9.15
C ASP A 209 17.14 33.97 7.75
N HIS A 210 17.43 32.68 7.55
CA HIS A 210 17.12 32.00 6.30
C HIS A 210 15.60 31.93 6.04
N LEU A 211 14.80 31.62 7.06
CA LEU A 211 13.34 31.55 6.92
C LEU A 211 12.75 32.93 6.57
N VAL A 212 13.27 34.00 7.18
CA VAL A 212 12.86 35.39 6.93
C VAL A 212 13.29 35.84 5.53
N SER A 213 14.57 35.68 5.19
CA SER A 213 15.09 36.10 3.87
C SER A 213 14.54 35.26 2.71
N GLY A 214 14.33 33.96 2.92
CA GLY A 214 13.80 33.02 1.93
C GLY A 214 12.28 32.93 1.86
N MET A 215 11.53 33.71 2.66
CA MET A 215 10.08 33.57 2.80
C MET A 215 9.33 33.62 1.45
N LYS A 216 9.75 34.48 0.52
CA LYS A 216 9.14 34.60 -0.81
C LYS A 216 9.29 33.30 -1.63
N GLU A 217 10.47 32.70 -1.60
CA GLU A 217 10.75 31.44 -2.30
C GLU A 217 10.00 30.29 -1.63
N HIS A 218 10.02 30.23 -0.29
CA HIS A 218 9.27 29.24 0.48
C HIS A 218 7.77 29.32 0.19
N PHE A 219 7.20 30.52 0.14
CA PHE A 219 5.79 30.70 -0.23
C PHE A 219 5.50 30.20 -1.64
N HIS A 220 6.38 30.46 -2.62
CA HIS A 220 6.23 29.94 -3.97
C HIS A 220 6.27 28.40 -4.02
N LEU A 221 7.16 27.75 -3.26
CA LEU A 221 7.20 26.29 -3.15
C LEU A 221 5.87 25.74 -2.60
N VAL A 222 5.34 26.32 -1.53
CA VAL A 222 4.05 25.91 -0.94
C VAL A 222 2.90 26.12 -1.93
N MET A 223 2.88 27.27 -2.62
CA MET A 223 1.83 27.57 -3.59
C MET A 223 1.86 26.64 -4.80
N ASN A 224 3.05 26.23 -5.26
CA ASN A 224 3.18 25.26 -6.34
C ASN A 224 2.65 23.88 -5.92
N GLU A 225 3.00 23.42 -4.73
CA GLU A 225 2.49 22.16 -4.20
C GLU A 225 0.96 22.22 -4.03
N PHE A 226 0.44 23.32 -3.52
CA PHE A 226 -1.00 23.54 -3.39
C PHE A 226 -1.71 23.54 -4.75
N ALA A 227 -1.15 24.21 -5.76
CA ALA A 227 -1.69 24.20 -7.12
C ALA A 227 -1.72 22.78 -7.72
N SER A 228 -0.65 22.00 -7.52
CA SER A 228 -0.57 20.59 -7.90
C SER A 228 -1.68 19.76 -7.23
N MET A 229 -1.87 19.93 -5.91
CA MET A 229 -2.94 19.26 -5.17
C MET A 229 -4.33 19.66 -5.69
N GLN A 230 -4.56 20.94 -5.99
CA GLN A 230 -5.82 21.41 -6.58
C GLN A 230 -6.09 20.77 -7.94
N GLN A 231 -5.08 20.68 -8.81
CA GLN A 231 -5.20 20.01 -10.11
C GLN A 231 -5.57 18.53 -9.94
N LEU A 232 -4.93 17.83 -9.01
CA LEU A 232 -5.24 16.43 -8.71
C LEU A 232 -6.70 16.27 -8.24
N ILE A 233 -7.16 17.13 -7.34
CA ILE A 233 -8.55 17.12 -6.85
C ILE A 233 -9.52 17.35 -8.01
N GLN A 234 -9.24 18.30 -8.91
CA GLN A 234 -10.09 18.55 -10.08
C GLN A 234 -10.14 17.36 -11.04
N GLN A 235 -8.99 16.71 -11.30
CA GLN A 235 -8.94 15.49 -12.11
C GLN A 235 -9.78 14.37 -11.50
N LEU A 236 -9.66 14.16 -10.18
CA LEU A 236 -10.46 13.17 -9.47
C LEU A 236 -11.96 13.46 -9.54
N ARG A 237 -12.36 14.73 -9.43
CA ARG A 237 -13.77 15.14 -9.61
C ARG A 237 -14.29 14.79 -11.00
N VAL A 238 -13.54 15.09 -12.07
CA VAL A 238 -13.93 14.74 -13.44
C VAL A 238 -14.05 13.22 -13.61
N ILE A 239 -13.08 12.45 -13.11
CA ILE A 239 -13.11 10.99 -13.16
C ILE A 239 -14.34 10.44 -12.43
N TYR A 240 -14.64 10.99 -11.25
CA TYR A 240 -15.81 10.60 -10.46
C TYR A 240 -17.12 10.89 -11.20
N ILE A 241 -17.27 12.09 -11.79
CA ILE A 241 -18.46 12.46 -12.58
C ILE A 241 -18.63 11.50 -13.77
N LEU A 242 -17.57 11.20 -14.51
CA LEU A 242 -17.61 10.25 -15.62
C LEU A 242 -18.01 8.84 -15.14
N PHE A 243 -17.49 8.40 -14.01
CA PHE A 243 -17.84 7.11 -13.43
C PHE A 243 -19.33 7.05 -13.05
N VAL A 244 -19.84 8.07 -12.37
CA VAL A 244 -21.26 8.19 -12.02
C VAL A 244 -22.12 8.19 -13.29
N PHE A 245 -21.76 8.96 -14.32
CA PHE A 245 -22.48 8.98 -15.59
C PHE A 245 -22.53 7.60 -16.28
N VAL A 246 -21.43 6.85 -16.28
CA VAL A 246 -21.39 5.48 -16.82
C VAL A 246 -22.31 4.54 -16.03
N LEU A 247 -22.35 4.66 -14.71
CA LEU A 247 -23.26 3.88 -13.87
C LEU A 247 -24.73 4.23 -14.14
N LEU A 248 -25.06 5.53 -14.20
CA LEU A 248 -26.41 6.00 -14.51
C LEU A 248 -26.88 5.50 -15.88
N ASN A 249 -26.02 5.55 -16.90
CA ASN A 249 -26.34 5.01 -18.23
C ASN A 249 -26.60 3.50 -18.22
N LYS A 250 -25.86 2.73 -17.43
CA LYS A 250 -26.11 1.29 -17.26
C LYS A 250 -27.46 1.04 -16.60
N ILE A 251 -27.79 1.79 -15.55
CA ILE A 251 -29.08 1.70 -14.85
C ILE A 251 -30.22 2.05 -15.82
N TYR A 252 -30.08 3.15 -16.58
CA TYR A 252 -31.06 3.57 -17.57
C TYR A 252 -31.31 2.51 -18.64
N LYS A 253 -30.25 1.92 -19.22
CA LYS A 253 -30.36 0.82 -20.19
C LYS A 253 -31.07 -0.40 -19.60
N LYS A 254 -30.77 -0.76 -18.35
CA LYS A 254 -31.43 -1.88 -17.65
C LYS A 254 -32.92 -1.61 -17.45
N LYS A 255 -33.28 -0.39 -17.02
CA LYS A 255 -34.68 0.03 -16.86
C LYS A 255 -35.44 0.01 -18.18
N LYS A 256 -34.81 0.46 -19.27
CA LYS A 256 -35.42 0.42 -20.62
C LYS A 256 -35.69 -1.01 -21.10
N ARG A 257 -34.79 -1.97 -20.83
CA ARG A 257 -35.00 -3.39 -21.14
C ARG A 257 -36.16 -3.96 -20.33
N LYS A 258 -36.17 -3.73 -19.01
CA LYS A 258 -37.26 -4.18 -18.13
C LYS A 258 -38.62 -3.66 -18.59
N ASN A 259 -38.72 -2.37 -18.95
CA ASN A 259 -39.96 -1.80 -19.47
C ASN A 259 -40.40 -2.41 -20.82
N LYS A 260 -39.47 -2.94 -21.63
CA LYS A 260 -39.80 -3.64 -22.88
C LYS A 260 -40.32 -5.05 -22.57
N ASP A 261 -39.63 -5.76 -21.68
CA ASP A 261 -40.02 -7.11 -21.24
C ASP A 261 -41.40 -7.08 -20.55
N ASP A 262 -41.66 -6.06 -19.70
CA ASP A 262 -42.96 -5.86 -19.03
C ASP A 262 -44.10 -5.60 -20.05
N LYS A 263 -43.81 -4.92 -21.17
CA LYS A 263 -44.79 -4.70 -22.25
C LYS A 263 -45.06 -5.98 -23.05
N GLU A 264 -44.02 -6.75 -23.36
CA GLU A 264 -44.15 -8.03 -24.07
C GLU A 264 -44.96 -9.03 -23.23
N LEU A 265 -44.65 -9.15 -21.94
CA LEU A 265 -45.39 -10.00 -21.00
C LEU A 265 -46.87 -9.61 -20.90
N LYS A 266 -47.17 -8.30 -20.87
CA LYS A 266 -48.55 -7.81 -20.85
C LYS A 266 -49.32 -8.22 -22.11
N SER A 267 -48.72 -8.07 -23.29
CA SER A 267 -49.34 -8.50 -24.56
C SER A 267 -49.56 -10.01 -24.62
N GLU A 268 -48.63 -10.80 -24.08
CA GLU A 268 -48.75 -12.27 -24.00
C GLU A 268 -49.90 -12.69 -23.07
N MET A 269 -50.04 -12.04 -21.90
CA MET A 269 -51.17 -12.25 -21.01
C MET A 269 -52.51 -11.93 -21.68
N GLU A 270 -52.60 -10.83 -22.43
CA GLU A 270 -53.82 -10.46 -23.17
C GLU A 270 -54.17 -11.50 -24.24
N LEU A 271 -53.18 -12.02 -24.97
CA LEU A 271 -53.40 -13.07 -25.98
C LEU A 271 -53.85 -14.39 -25.35
N ASN A 272 -53.21 -14.80 -24.25
CA ASN A 272 -53.59 -16.02 -23.53
C ASN A 272 -54.99 -15.91 -22.92
N ASN A 273 -55.36 -14.75 -22.39
CA ASN A 273 -56.71 -14.51 -21.90
C ASN A 273 -57.76 -14.62 -23.02
N LYS A 274 -57.47 -14.12 -24.24
CA LYS A 274 -58.36 -14.29 -25.40
C LYS A 274 -58.52 -15.76 -25.78
N LYS A 275 -57.43 -16.53 -25.86
CA LYS A 275 -57.48 -17.97 -26.14
C LYS A 275 -58.31 -18.72 -25.09
N HIS A 276 -58.07 -18.43 -23.80
CA HIS A 276 -58.84 -19.03 -22.72
C HIS A 276 -60.34 -18.71 -22.86
N TYR A 277 -60.69 -17.48 -23.23
CA TYR A 277 -62.08 -17.10 -23.48
C TYR A 277 -62.69 -17.87 -24.66
N GLU A 278 -61.95 -18.03 -25.76
CA GLU A 278 -62.36 -18.83 -26.93
C GLU A 278 -62.57 -20.31 -26.56
N ASP A 279 -61.67 -20.90 -25.77
CA ASP A 279 -61.79 -22.28 -25.29
C ASP A 279 -63.01 -22.47 -24.39
N VAL A 280 -63.28 -21.53 -23.48
CA VAL A 280 -64.51 -21.54 -22.65
C VAL A 280 -65.75 -21.46 -23.52
N LEU A 281 -65.76 -20.59 -24.54
CA LEU A 281 -66.88 -20.46 -25.48
C LEU A 281 -67.12 -21.76 -26.26
N LYS A 282 -66.04 -22.42 -26.67
CA LYS A 282 -66.09 -23.72 -27.36
C LYS A 282 -66.68 -24.81 -26.46
N LEU A 283 -66.21 -24.92 -25.22
CA LEU A 283 -66.75 -25.88 -24.24
C LEU A 283 -68.23 -25.61 -23.92
N LEU A 284 -68.65 -24.34 -23.84
CA LEU A 284 -70.05 -23.97 -23.66
C LEU A 284 -70.92 -24.44 -24.83
N ASN A 285 -70.44 -24.25 -26.06
CA ASN A 285 -71.14 -24.71 -27.26
C ASN A 285 -71.22 -26.25 -27.30
N GLU A 286 -70.12 -26.96 -27.01
CA GLU A 286 -70.10 -28.43 -26.93
C GLU A 286 -71.08 -28.95 -25.87
N ASN A 287 -71.12 -28.33 -24.69
CA ASN A 287 -72.06 -28.67 -23.63
C ASN A 287 -73.52 -28.42 -24.04
N SER A 288 -73.79 -27.34 -24.77
CA SER A 288 -75.11 -27.07 -25.35
C SER A 288 -75.55 -28.18 -26.32
N THR A 289 -74.65 -28.63 -27.21
CA THR A 289 -74.92 -29.73 -28.15
C THR A 289 -75.16 -31.04 -27.41
N LEU A 290 -74.34 -31.37 -26.40
CA LEU A 290 -74.52 -32.57 -25.59
C LEU A 290 -75.85 -32.56 -24.83
N LYS A 291 -76.27 -31.41 -24.30
CA LYS A 291 -77.59 -31.25 -23.67
C LYS A 291 -78.73 -31.50 -24.66
N GLN A 292 -78.64 -30.98 -25.88
CA GLN A 292 -79.63 -31.25 -26.93
C GLN A 292 -79.70 -32.75 -27.28
N GLN A 293 -78.55 -33.42 -27.41
CA GLN A 293 -78.48 -34.86 -27.63
C GLN A 293 -79.10 -35.66 -26.47
N LEU A 294 -78.85 -35.26 -25.23
CA LEU A 294 -79.46 -35.90 -24.06
C LEU A 294 -80.99 -35.76 -24.05
N VAL A 295 -81.51 -34.57 -24.35
CA VAL A 295 -82.97 -34.33 -24.46
C VAL A 295 -83.57 -35.18 -25.59
N GLN A 296 -82.92 -35.21 -26.75
CA GLN A 296 -83.36 -36.06 -27.88
C GLN A 296 -83.39 -37.54 -27.49
N ASN A 297 -82.33 -38.05 -26.87
CA ASN A 297 -82.24 -39.44 -26.41
C ASN A 297 -83.33 -39.78 -25.37
N GLN A 298 -83.66 -38.85 -24.47
CA GLN A 298 -84.77 -39.02 -23.52
C GLN A 298 -86.11 -39.12 -24.23
N GLN A 299 -86.34 -38.28 -25.26
CA GLN A 299 -87.57 -38.26 -26.04
C GLN A 299 -87.73 -39.51 -26.91
N ASP A 300 -86.63 -39.99 -27.50
CA ASP A 300 -86.58 -41.25 -28.25
C ASP A 300 -86.86 -42.46 -27.34
N SER A 301 -86.37 -42.43 -26.10
CA SER A 301 -86.65 -43.47 -25.10
C SER A 301 -88.13 -43.50 -24.68
N LEU A 302 -88.78 -42.34 -24.51
CA LEU A 302 -90.22 -42.25 -24.23
C LEU A 302 -91.05 -42.77 -25.40
N ASN A 303 -90.74 -42.37 -26.63
CA ASN A 303 -91.44 -42.85 -27.84
C ASN A 303 -91.30 -44.37 -28.02
N CYS A 304 -90.15 -44.95 -27.67
CA CYS A 304 -89.93 -46.41 -27.72
C CYS A 304 -90.82 -47.15 -26.70
N ASN A 305 -91.00 -46.59 -25.50
CA ASN A 305 -91.89 -47.17 -24.49
C ASN A 305 -93.36 -47.16 -24.95
N ASP A 306 -93.82 -46.07 -25.58
CA ASP A 306 -95.18 -45.99 -26.15
C ASP A 306 -95.40 -47.02 -27.28
N GLN A 307 -94.36 -47.31 -28.07
CA GLN A 307 -94.42 -48.38 -29.08
C GLN A 307 -94.45 -49.77 -28.46
N GLN A 308 -93.73 -50.02 -27.36
CA GLN A 308 -93.80 -51.28 -26.62
C GLN A 308 -95.17 -51.49 -25.96
N GLU A 309 -95.79 -50.44 -25.41
CA GLU A 309 -97.17 -50.53 -24.90
C GLU A 309 -98.17 -50.84 -26.02
N ASN A 310 -98.03 -50.21 -27.20
CA ASN A 310 -98.85 -50.54 -28.37
C ASN A 310 -98.62 -51.98 -28.88
N PHE A 311 -97.39 -52.49 -28.83
CA PHE A 311 -97.09 -53.87 -29.22
C PHE A 311 -97.67 -54.88 -28.20
N PHE A 312 -97.66 -54.53 -26.90
CA PHE A 312 -98.32 -55.32 -25.86
C PHE A 312 -99.86 -55.32 -26.02
N PHE A 313 -100.44 -54.20 -26.48
CA PHE A 313 -101.86 -54.12 -26.80
C PHE A 313 -102.25 -55.03 -28.00
N PHE A 314 -101.41 -55.09 -29.04
CA PHE A 314 -101.63 -55.99 -30.17
C PHE A 314 -101.44 -57.48 -29.82
N PHE A 315 -100.48 -57.83 -28.95
CA PHE A 315 -100.28 -59.23 -28.54
C PHE A 315 -101.33 -59.73 -27.54
N THR A 316 -101.95 -58.85 -26.76
CA THR A 316 -103.05 -59.23 -25.85
C THR A 316 -104.40 -59.37 -26.56
N HIS A 317 -104.58 -58.80 -27.76
CA HIS A 317 -105.82 -58.92 -28.55
C HIS A 317 -105.73 -59.81 -29.81
N GLY A 318 -104.56 -60.37 -30.16
CA GLY A 318 -104.36 -61.22 -31.35
C GLY A 318 -104.49 -62.74 -31.16
N ARG A 319 -104.94 -63.24 -30.00
CA ARG A 319 -105.15 -64.68 -29.74
C ARG A 319 -106.57 -64.99 -29.27
N LYS A 320 -107.61 -64.67 -30.04
CA LYS A 320 -108.98 -65.20 -29.82
C LYS A 320 -109.82 -65.16 -31.10
N THR A 321 -109.67 -66.15 -31.98
CA THR A 321 -110.75 -66.79 -32.79
C THR A 321 -110.12 -67.98 -33.53
N LYS A 322 -110.16 -69.20 -32.99
CA LYS A 322 -111.24 -70.22 -33.06
C LYS A 322 -111.59 -70.69 -34.49
N HIS A 323 -111.14 -71.91 -34.77
CA HIS A 323 -111.89 -73.03 -35.35
C HIS A 323 -113.35 -72.76 -35.77
N LYS A 324 -113.62 -73.00 -37.06
CA LYS A 324 -114.70 -73.89 -37.53
C LYS A 324 -114.57 -74.15 -39.05
N TRP A 325 -114.43 -75.44 -39.38
CA TRP A 325 -114.46 -76.13 -40.69
C TRP A 325 -113.24 -76.01 -41.60
#